data_AF-A0A8C3FQ56-F1
#
_entry.id   AF-A0A8C3FQ56-F1
#
_cell.length_a   1.000
_cell.length_b   1.000
_cell.length_c   1.000
_cell.angle_alpha   90.00
_cell.angle_beta   90.00
_cell.angle_gamma   90.00
#
_symmetry.space_group_name_H-M   'P 1'
#
loop_
_entity.id
_entity.type
_entity.pdbx_description
1 polymer ?
#
loop_
_entity_poly.entity_id
_entity_poly.type
_entity_poly.pdbx_seq_one_letter_code
_entity_poly.pdbx_strand_id
1 'polypeptide(L)'
;MDQSRTQKEAMEKLFDPEECLKTYYSFDSTSSEKNDILKFLLRNFFKTFILDGVKGNTLIRIGGMPSILELLSACESFTEIIVTQNTDRNCQELQKWLKKEPGAFNWTPLVKYNMDRNCQELQKWLKKEPGAFNWTPLVKYACELEGDRYGEET
;
A
#
# COMPACT_ATOMS: atom_id res chain seq x y z
N MET A 1 -38.69 -0.72 -4.11
CA MET A 1 -37.36 -0.32 -4.60
C MET A 1 -36.54 -0.03 -3.35
N ASP A 2 -35.42 -0.72 -3.16
CA ASP A 2 -34.64 -0.68 -1.91
C ASP A 2 -33.91 0.68 -1.78
N GLN A 3 -34.18 1.42 -0.72
CA GLN A 3 -33.56 2.73 -0.45
C GLN A 3 -32.02 2.65 -0.40
N SER A 4 -31.46 1.52 0.04
CA SER A 4 -30.02 1.30 0.09
C SER A 4 -29.39 1.29 -1.30
N ARG A 5 -30.10 0.72 -2.28
CA ARG A 5 -29.69 0.67 -3.68
C ARG A 5 -29.70 2.06 -4.31
N THR A 6 -30.74 2.85 -4.03
CA THR A 6 -30.86 4.23 -4.54
C THR A 6 -29.78 5.16 -3.96
N GLN A 7 -29.39 4.98 -2.70
CA GLN A 7 -28.30 5.73 -2.08
C GLN A 7 -26.93 5.38 -2.68
N LYS A 8 -26.67 4.09 -2.92
CA LYS A 8 -25.44 3.63 -3.58
C LYS A 8 -25.30 4.24 -4.98
N GLU A 9 -26.36 4.16 -5.79
CA GLU A 9 -26.40 4.71 -7.15
C GLU A 9 -26.24 6.25 -7.17
N ALA A 10 -26.71 6.95 -6.14
CA ALA A 10 -26.52 8.40 -5.99
C ALA A 10 -25.08 8.76 -5.58
N MET A 11 -24.49 8.05 -4.62
CA MET A 11 -23.07 8.22 -4.25
C MET A 11 -22.15 7.91 -5.43
N GLU A 12 -22.47 6.87 -6.20
CA GLU A 12 -21.76 6.51 -7.42
C GLU A 12 -21.78 7.57 -8.49
N LYS A 13 -22.72 8.53 -8.48
CA LYS A 13 -22.75 9.67 -9.43
C LYS A 13 -22.02 10.90 -8.88
N LEU A 14 -22.12 11.14 -7.57
CA LEU A 14 -21.58 12.33 -6.92
C LEU A 14 -20.09 12.21 -6.59
N PHE A 15 -19.56 11.00 -6.40
CA PHE A 15 -18.17 10.80 -6.03
C PHE A 15 -17.23 10.88 -7.24
N ASP A 16 -16.29 11.83 -7.23
CA ASP A 16 -15.19 11.91 -8.18
C ASP A 16 -13.92 11.28 -7.57
N PRO A 17 -13.46 10.11 -8.06
CA PRO A 17 -12.26 9.46 -7.56
C PRO A 17 -10.98 10.28 -7.76
N GLU A 18 -10.87 11.02 -8.86
CA GLU A 18 -9.68 11.81 -9.18
C GLU A 18 -9.57 13.02 -8.25
N GLU A 19 -10.68 13.73 -8.05
CA GLU A 19 -10.76 14.84 -7.09
C GLU A 19 -10.48 14.38 -5.66
N CYS A 20 -11.00 13.20 -5.29
CA CYS A 20 -10.72 12.57 -4.01
C CYS A 20 -9.22 12.29 -3.83
N LEU A 21 -8.57 11.67 -4.82
CA LEU A 21 -7.13 11.40 -4.78
C LEU A 21 -6.31 12.69 -4.65
N LYS A 22 -6.64 13.71 -5.45
CA LYS A 22 -5.98 15.02 -5.38
C LYS A 22 -6.15 15.68 -4.02
N THR A 23 -7.34 15.62 -3.43
CA THR A 23 -7.64 16.29 -2.17
C THR A 23 -6.95 15.61 -1.00
N TYR A 24 -7.06 14.28 -0.91
CA TYR A 24 -6.69 13.53 0.31
C TYR A 24 -5.33 12.84 0.22
N TYR A 25 -4.83 12.54 -0.98
CA TYR A 25 -3.62 11.73 -1.16
C TYR A 25 -2.47 12.48 -1.84
N SER A 26 -2.69 13.72 -2.30
CA SER A 26 -1.57 14.57 -2.75
C SER A 26 -0.63 14.80 -1.58
N PHE A 27 0.63 14.40 -1.74
CA PHE A 27 1.64 14.47 -0.69
C PHE A 27 2.77 15.38 -1.14
N ASP A 28 2.90 16.50 -0.46
CA ASP A 28 3.96 17.48 -0.63
C ASP A 28 4.85 17.54 0.62
N SER A 29 6.02 18.17 0.50
CA SER A 29 6.98 18.29 1.60
C SER A 29 6.53 19.29 2.68
N THR A 30 5.40 19.97 2.50
CA THR A 30 4.88 20.94 3.46
C THR A 30 4.22 20.23 4.64
N SER A 31 4.28 20.82 5.83
CA SER A 31 3.58 20.28 6.99
C SER A 31 2.10 20.60 6.87
N SER A 32 1.25 19.58 6.81
CA SER A 32 -0.22 19.72 6.82
C SER A 32 -0.84 18.58 7.62
N GLU A 33 -2.01 18.82 8.23
CA GLU A 33 -2.75 17.79 8.98
C GLU A 33 -3.01 16.55 8.13
N LYS A 34 -3.35 16.75 6.84
CA LYS A 34 -3.47 15.69 5.84
C LYS A 34 -2.19 14.87 5.71
N ASN A 35 -1.03 15.52 5.57
CA ASN A 35 0.24 14.81 5.44
C ASN A 35 0.57 14.03 6.71
N ASP A 36 0.20 14.53 7.89
CA ASP A 36 0.42 13.81 9.14
C ASP A 36 -0.48 12.58 9.27
N ILE A 37 -1.72 12.65 8.79
CA ILE A 37 -2.62 11.49 8.65
C ILE A 37 -2.03 10.46 7.67
N LEU A 38 -1.56 10.90 6.50
CA LEU A 38 -0.94 10.01 5.50
C LEU A 38 0.32 9.32 6.07
N LYS A 39 1.17 10.07 6.78
CA LYS A 39 2.33 9.50 7.48
C LYS A 39 1.90 8.50 8.55
N PHE A 40 0.87 8.80 9.33
CA PHE A 40 0.33 7.90 10.36
C PHE A 40 -0.18 6.59 9.75
N LEU A 41 -0.93 6.66 8.64
CA LEU A 41 -1.43 5.49 7.93
C LEU A 41 -0.28 4.62 7.42
N LEU A 42 0.69 5.21 6.70
CA LEU A 42 1.87 4.48 6.21
C LEU A 42 2.66 3.82 7.34
N ARG A 43 2.83 4.52 8.48
CA ARG A 43 3.47 3.96 9.68
C ARG A 43 2.77 2.69 10.17
N ASN A 44 1.45 2.71 10.24
CA ASN A 44 0.67 1.59 10.76
C ASN A 44 0.61 0.43 9.78
N PHE A 45 0.52 0.68 8.47
CA PHE A 45 0.59 -0.39 7.47
C PHE A 45 1.96 -1.06 7.47
N PHE A 46 3.04 -0.28 7.53
CA PHE A 46 4.39 -0.83 7.67
C PHE A 46 4.52 -1.67 8.94
N LYS A 47 4.06 -1.14 10.08
CA LYS A 47 4.05 -1.90 11.34
C LYS A 47 3.27 -3.21 11.21
N THR A 48 2.07 -3.17 10.65
CA THR A 48 1.20 -4.34 10.56
C THR A 48 1.81 -5.45 9.69
N PHE A 49 2.18 -5.11 8.46
CA PHE A 49 2.60 -6.10 7.47
C PHE A 49 4.06 -6.50 7.63
N ILE A 50 4.95 -5.55 7.96
CA ILE A 50 6.38 -5.82 8.05
C ILE A 50 6.79 -6.16 9.48
N LEU A 51 6.39 -5.35 10.48
CA LEU A 51 6.90 -5.49 11.84
C LEU A 51 6.19 -6.57 12.66
N ASP A 52 4.86 -6.59 12.60
CA ASP A 52 4.01 -7.49 13.39
C ASP A 52 3.78 -8.83 12.69
N GLY A 53 4.32 -8.99 11.48
CA GLY A 53 4.39 -10.27 10.77
C GLY A 53 3.08 -10.75 10.17
N VAL A 54 2.14 -9.85 9.88
CA VAL A 54 0.91 -10.19 9.14
C VAL A 54 1.27 -10.52 7.70
N LYS A 55 1.28 -11.81 7.36
CA LYS A 55 1.69 -12.35 6.06
C LYS A 55 0.86 -13.56 5.65
N GLY A 56 0.91 -13.93 4.37
CA GLY A 56 0.23 -15.11 3.84
C GLY A 56 0.32 -15.19 2.32
N ASN A 57 -0.38 -16.13 1.69
CA ASN A 57 -0.40 -16.22 0.23
C ASN A 57 -1.26 -15.13 -0.41
N THR A 58 -2.51 -14.99 0.04
CA THR A 58 -3.50 -14.11 -0.60
C THR A 58 -4.06 -13.11 0.41
N LEU A 59 -4.05 -11.82 0.02
CA LEU A 59 -4.75 -10.73 0.71
C LEU A 59 -5.93 -10.27 -0.14
N ILE A 60 -7.15 -10.31 0.41
CA ILE A 60 -8.33 -9.71 -0.21
C ILE A 60 -8.59 -8.37 0.47
N ARG A 61 -8.32 -7.28 -0.25
CA ARG A 61 -8.61 -5.92 0.18
C ARG A 61 -10.01 -5.53 -0.26
N ILE A 62 -10.87 -5.24 0.70
CA ILE A 62 -12.21 -4.68 0.47
C ILE A 62 -12.13 -3.17 0.68
N GLY A 63 -12.15 -2.41 -0.42
CA GLY A 63 -11.92 -0.96 -0.41
C GLY A 63 -13.12 -0.14 -0.88
N GLY A 64 -13.23 1.08 -0.36
CA GLY A 64 -14.17 2.09 -0.83
C GLY A 64 -13.52 3.27 -1.55
N MET A 65 -12.19 3.36 -1.54
CA MET A 65 -11.42 4.46 -2.10
C MET A 65 -10.24 3.91 -2.93
N PRO A 66 -9.83 4.56 -4.03
CA PRO A 66 -8.80 4.04 -4.93
C PRO A 66 -7.38 4.33 -4.41
N SER A 67 -7.13 4.08 -3.13
CA SER A 67 -5.82 4.23 -2.47
C SER A 67 -4.90 3.04 -2.77
N ILE A 68 -3.58 3.22 -2.70
CA ILE A 68 -2.61 2.11 -2.67
C ILE A 68 -1.79 2.04 -1.36
N LEU A 69 -2.01 2.93 -0.39
CA LEU A 69 -1.13 3.09 0.79
C LEU A 69 -0.87 1.79 1.54
N GLU A 70 -1.91 1.01 1.80
CA GLU A 70 -1.82 -0.29 2.48
C GLU A 70 -1.06 -1.33 1.65
N LEU A 71 -1.17 -1.25 0.32
CA LEU A 71 -0.56 -2.20 -0.61
C LEU A 71 0.97 -2.04 -0.63
N LEU A 72 1.47 -0.84 -0.37
CA LEU A 72 2.92 -0.53 -0.35
C LEU A 72 3.70 -1.30 0.72
N SER A 73 3.03 -1.80 1.76
CA SER A 73 3.63 -2.67 2.77
C SER A 73 3.16 -4.11 2.61
N ALA A 74 1.89 -4.33 2.26
CA ALA A 74 1.34 -5.67 2.11
C ALA A 74 2.00 -6.48 0.99
N CYS A 75 2.46 -5.85 -0.10
CA CYS A 75 3.08 -6.54 -1.24
C CYS A 75 4.38 -7.27 -0.89
N GLU A 76 5.06 -6.89 0.19
CA GLU A 76 6.25 -7.60 0.69
C GLU A 76 5.90 -8.89 1.45
N SER A 77 4.65 -9.02 1.90
CA SER A 77 4.19 -10.09 2.80
C SER A 77 3.13 -11.01 2.20
N PHE A 78 2.59 -10.65 1.03
CA PHE A 78 1.58 -11.40 0.31
C PHE A 78 1.95 -11.56 -1.16
N THR A 79 1.90 -12.80 -1.64
CA THR A 79 2.20 -13.14 -3.04
C THR A 79 1.10 -12.68 -4.00
N GLU A 80 -0.15 -12.74 -3.55
CA GLU A 80 -1.32 -12.34 -4.31
C GLU A 80 -2.14 -11.30 -3.54
N ILE A 81 -2.48 -10.19 -4.20
CA ILE A 81 -3.36 -9.17 -3.63
C ILE A 81 -4.54 -8.94 -4.57
N ILE A 82 -5.74 -9.24 -4.07
CA ILE A 82 -7.00 -9.00 -4.76
C ILE A 82 -7.62 -7.73 -4.17
N VAL A 83 -7.80 -6.71 -5.00
CA VAL A 83 -8.43 -5.45 -4.59
C VAL A 83 -9.84 -5.39 -5.14
N THR A 84 -10.82 -5.27 -4.25
CA THR A 84 -12.22 -5.03 -4.61
C THR A 84 -12.58 -3.58 -4.29
N GLN A 85 -13.40 -2.96 -5.15
CA GLN A 85 -13.92 -1.61 -4.94
C GLN A 85 -15.43 -1.61 -5.04
N ASN A 86 -16.05 -0.68 -4.33
CA ASN A 86 -17.49 -0.47 -4.35
C ASN A 86 -18.03 0.12 -5.67
N THR A 87 -17.17 0.78 -6.46
CA THR A 87 -17.53 1.45 -7.73
C THR A 87 -16.53 1.13 -8.84
N ASP A 88 -17.02 1.04 -10.08
CA ASP A 88 -16.17 0.80 -11.27
C ASP A 88 -15.18 1.94 -11.50
N ARG A 89 -15.56 3.18 -11.17
CA ARG A 89 -14.69 4.36 -11.33
C ARG A 89 -13.45 4.28 -10.41
N ASN A 90 -13.60 3.75 -9.18
CA ASN A 90 -12.47 3.49 -8.29
C ASN A 90 -11.54 2.40 -8.82
N CYS A 91 -12.11 1.33 -9.39
CA CYS A 91 -11.33 0.31 -10.09
C CYS A 91 -10.54 0.90 -11.25
N GLN A 92 -11.16 1.78 -12.05
CA GLN A 92 -10.51 2.42 -13.19
C GLN A 92 -9.30 3.27 -12.78
N GLU A 93 -9.39 4.07 -11.71
CA GLU A 93 -8.23 4.84 -11.23
C GLU A 93 -7.06 3.96 -10.81
N LEU A 94 -7.33 2.85 -10.12
CA LEU A 94 -6.29 1.88 -9.77
C LEU A 94 -5.69 1.21 -11.02
N GLN A 95 -6.53 0.89 -12.02
CA GLN A 95 -6.09 0.31 -13.29
C GLN A 95 -5.23 1.28 -14.10
N LYS A 96 -5.60 2.56 -14.18
CA LYS A 96 -4.79 3.60 -14.82
C LYS A 96 -3.39 3.64 -14.22
N TRP A 97 -3.30 3.61 -12.89
CA TRP A 97 -2.02 3.59 -12.19
C TRP A 97 -1.22 2.31 -12.49
N LEU A 98 -1.84 1.13 -12.37
CA LEU A 98 -1.19 -0.16 -12.67
C LEU A 98 -0.63 -0.22 -14.10
N LYS A 99 -1.38 0.30 -15.07
CA LYS A 99 -1.01 0.33 -16.49
C LYS A 99 -0.09 1.50 -16.87
N LYS A 100 0.25 2.38 -15.91
CA LYS A 100 1.06 3.59 -16.13
C LYS A 100 0.47 4.51 -17.21
N GLU A 101 -0.86 4.62 -17.23
CA GLU A 101 -1.56 5.45 -18.21
C GLU A 101 -1.29 6.95 -17.98
N PRO A 102 -1.23 7.78 -19.04
CA PRO A 102 -1.20 9.22 -18.89
C PRO A 102 -2.39 9.72 -18.07
N GLY A 103 -2.14 10.61 -17.11
CA GLY A 103 -3.17 11.11 -16.19
C GLY A 103 -3.44 10.24 -14.97
N ALA A 104 -2.77 9.09 -14.83
CA ALA A 104 -2.81 8.34 -13.57
C ALA A 104 -2.27 9.17 -12.40
N PHE A 105 -2.88 9.00 -11.22
CA PHE A 105 -2.47 9.73 -10.02
C PHE A 105 -1.00 9.44 -9.65
N ASN A 106 -0.26 10.51 -9.30
CA ASN A 106 1.15 10.40 -8.98
C ASN A 106 1.37 9.98 -7.52
N TRP A 107 1.49 8.67 -7.30
CA TRP A 107 1.81 8.10 -5.98
C TRP A 107 3.29 8.22 -5.57
N THR A 108 4.17 8.66 -6.46
CA THR A 108 5.64 8.66 -6.25
C THR A 108 6.09 9.27 -4.92
N PRO A 109 5.57 10.44 -4.47
CA PRO A 109 6.01 11.03 -3.21
C PRO A 109 5.74 10.13 -1.99
N LEU A 110 4.57 9.48 -1.97
CA LEU A 110 4.18 8.56 -0.88
C LEU A 110 4.98 7.25 -0.94
N VAL A 111 5.22 6.72 -2.14
CA VAL A 111 6.06 5.53 -2.33
C VAL A 111 7.49 5.79 -1.84
N LYS A 112 8.08 6.94 -2.18
CA LYS A 112 9.41 7.34 -1.71
C LYS A 112 9.45 7.47 -0.18
N TYR A 113 8.46 8.14 0.41
CA TYR A 113 8.37 8.26 1.86
C TYR A 113 8.30 6.88 2.56
N ASN A 114 7.51 5.95 2.02
CA ASN A 114 7.41 4.59 2.57
C ASN A 114 8.73 3.81 2.41
N MET A 115 9.41 3.94 1.28
CA MET A 115 10.71 3.29 1.03
C MET A 115 11.80 3.82 1.97
N ASP A 116 11.90 5.14 2.14
CA ASP A 116 12.86 5.76 3.06
C ASP A 116 12.68 5.25 4.50
N ARG A 117 11.43 4.99 4.90
CA ARG A 117 11.09 4.40 6.20
C ARG A 117 11.58 2.97 6.34
N ASN A 118 11.39 2.13 5.33
CA ASN A 118 11.93 0.77 5.32
C ASN A 118 13.46 0.80 5.46
N CYS A 119 14.13 1.68 4.70
CA CYS A 119 15.57 1.85 4.76
C CYS A 119 16.04 2.33 6.14
N GLN A 120 15.35 3.30 6.75
CA GLN A 120 15.67 3.78 8.09
C GLN A 120 15.56 2.66 9.13
N GLU A 121 14.49 1.87 9.11
CA GLU A 121 14.33 0.75 10.06
C GLU A 121 15.36 -0.36 9.84
N LEU A 122 15.76 -0.62 8.59
CA LEU A 122 16.88 -1.51 8.29
C LEU A 122 18.19 -0.99 8.90
N GLN A 123 18.46 0.31 8.76
CA GLN A 123 19.66 0.93 9.33
C GLN A 123 19.70 0.85 10.86
N LYS A 124 18.56 1.05 11.53
CA LYS A 124 18.46 0.88 12.99
C LYS A 124 18.78 -0.54 13.41
N TRP A 125 18.31 -1.54 12.67
CA TRP A 125 18.59 -2.94 12.93
C TRP A 125 20.06 -3.29 12.71
N LEU A 126 20.66 -2.83 11.62
CA LEU A 126 22.08 -3.00 11.34
C LEU A 126 22.96 -2.40 12.45
N LYS A 127 22.53 -1.28 13.03
CA LYS A 127 23.18 -0.62 14.18
C LYS A 127 22.85 -1.25 15.53
N LYS A 128 21.97 -2.27 15.57
CA LYS A 128 21.47 -2.91 16.80
C LYS A 128 20.84 -1.92 17.78
N GLU A 129 20.15 -0.91 17.27
CA GLU A 129 19.46 0.07 18.10
C GLU A 129 18.35 -0.59 18.94
N PRO A 130 18.15 -0.20 20.21
CA PRO A 130 17.07 -0.71 21.03
C PRO A 130 15.70 -0.47 20.38
N GLY A 131 14.90 -1.53 20.23
CA GLY A 131 13.58 -1.46 19.59
C GLY A 131 13.59 -1.50 18.06
N ALA A 132 14.77 -1.66 17.43
CA ALA A 132 14.84 -1.90 15.99
C ALA A 132 14.16 -3.22 15.61
N PHE A 133 13.47 -3.22 14.49
CA PHE A 133 12.86 -4.43 13.95
C PHE A 133 13.90 -5.50 13.66
N ASN A 134 13.64 -6.75 14.03
CA ASN A 134 14.54 -7.84 13.70
C ASN A 134 14.34 -8.29 12.25
N TRP A 135 15.18 -7.82 11.33
CA TRP A 135 15.11 -8.21 9.90
C TRP A 135 15.66 -9.61 9.62
N THR A 136 16.24 -10.33 10.59
CA THR A 136 16.78 -11.69 10.37
C THR A 136 15.80 -12.64 9.69
N PRO A 137 14.51 -12.72 10.06
CA PRO A 137 13.55 -13.62 9.39
C PRO A 137 13.31 -13.26 7.92
N LEU A 138 13.26 -11.97 7.59
CA LEU A 138 13.10 -11.49 6.21
C LEU A 138 14.35 -11.75 5.36
N VAL A 139 15.55 -11.54 5.92
CA VAL A 139 16.81 -11.86 5.24
C VAL A 139 16.93 -13.36 4.98
N LYS A 140 16.58 -14.21 5.96
CA LYS A 140 16.54 -15.67 5.78
C LYS A 140 15.56 -16.07 4.68
N TYR A 141 14.34 -15.54 4.72
CA TYR A 141 13.32 -15.80 3.70
C TYR A 141 13.76 -15.36 2.29
N ALA A 142 14.38 -14.19 2.16
CA ALA A 142 14.91 -13.73 0.88
C ALA A 142 16.05 -14.63 0.37
N CYS A 143 16.95 -15.06 1.27
CA CYS A 143 18.01 -16.01 0.91
C CYS A 143 17.46 -17.39 0.51
N GLU A 144 16.40 -17.87 1.17
CA GLU A 144 15.69 -19.11 0.82
C GLU A 144 15.04 -18.99 -0.57
N LEU A 145 14.32 -17.88 -0.84
CA LEU A 145 13.71 -17.61 -2.15
C LEU A 145 14.70 -17.40 -3.30
N GLU A 146 15.87 -16.80 -3.02
CA GLU A 146 16.96 -16.72 -4.02
C GLU A 146 17.58 -18.10 -4.23
N GLY A 147 17.79 -18.89 -3.17
CA GLY A 147 18.26 -20.27 -3.26
C GLY A 147 17.35 -21.16 -4.11
N ASP A 148 16.03 -21.03 -3.94
CA ASP A 148 15.03 -21.75 -4.73
C ASP A 148 14.97 -21.26 -6.18
N ARG A 149 15.23 -19.97 -6.45
CA ARG A 149 15.29 -19.42 -7.81
C ARG A 149 16.49 -19.91 -8.61
N TYR A 150 17.56 -20.33 -7.93
CA TYR A 150 18.74 -20.94 -8.55
C TYR A 150 18.87 -22.45 -8.23
N GLY A 151 17.76 -23.08 -7.80
CA GLY A 151 17.70 -24.51 -7.48
C GLY A 151 17.88 -25.39 -8.72
N GLU A 152 19.07 -26.00 -8.79
CA GLU A 152 19.54 -27.15 -9.56
C GLU A 152 18.75 -27.54 -10.83
N GLU A 153 19.29 -27.15 -11.99
CA GLU A 153 19.13 -27.93 -13.23
C GLU A 153 19.66 -29.35 -12.96
N THR A 154 18.76 -30.33 -12.85
CA THR A 154 19.06 -31.76 -12.97
C THR A 154 18.33 -32.37 -14.14
#